data_AF-A0A6C0L7S0-F1
#
_entry.id   AF-A0A6C0L7S0-F1
#
_cell.length_a   1.000
_cell.length_b   1.000
_cell.length_c   1.000
_cell.angle_alpha   90.00
_cell.angle_beta   90.00
_cell.angle_gamma   90.00
#
_symmetry.space_group_name_H-M   'P 1'
#
loop_
_entity.id
_entity.type
_entity.pdbx_description
1 polymer ?
#
loop_
_entity_poly.entity_id
_entity_poly.type
_entity_poly.pdbx_seq_one_letter_code
_entity_poly.pdbx_strand_id
1 'polypeptide(L)'
;MEDSPKDILSPILSKPNIQRQIGFLEDAVKQAKKRVDFAIANDTEIQRGIEVVERFLRKKRRVCYGGQAINSLLSKGRKFYDEKYSIPDYDFFTPSYKEDADELIAELKKEGFTEVHMKYSMHEGTIKILMNFVPVADCTDMHPSLFKIIQSRAKVVDGICFTDPEFLRMMMYLELSHPRGEVDRWKKVYERLVLLNTEYPPTTCTDPIRVPTNVTKQERSTVLELVAKRKRVLVGPECIALMDLAGQAKISAEKLVSMDGPVIFMSPQASVDGEDIGDMIRGLQSGHGKVTVTSEKALYSSLFNFTVVKHMKRPIALIFQEDSCHSYSTLHLSNGVAMRTGSFDTILELYYSIHIFGKKELAFFAMPVACLINKLHSIEARARMRPSEYVPAFAVRCSGHQEGIATLLKKRVKRTELERAEKAAETKKGGRLIRGRKTRKISH
;
A
#
# COMPACT_ATOMS: atom_id res chain seq x y z
N MET A 1 19.16 -1.69 -23.03
CA MET A 1 19.69 -3.04 -22.83
C MET A 1 20.54 -2.95 -21.58
N GLU A 2 19.95 -3.24 -20.42
CA GLU A 2 20.74 -3.54 -19.22
C GLU A 2 21.13 -5.01 -19.37
N ASP A 3 22.43 -5.28 -19.44
CA ASP A 3 22.94 -6.65 -19.43
C ASP A 3 22.37 -7.37 -18.21
N SER A 4 21.75 -8.54 -18.41
CA SER A 4 21.31 -9.34 -17.26
C SER A 4 22.56 -9.65 -16.43
N PRO A 5 22.63 -9.25 -15.15
CA PRO A 5 23.80 -9.55 -14.33
C PRO A 5 23.96 -11.07 -14.29
N LYS A 6 25.06 -11.58 -14.84
CA LYS A 6 25.44 -12.98 -14.66
C LYS A 6 25.80 -13.14 -13.19
N ASP A 7 25.04 -13.96 -12.47
CA ASP A 7 25.38 -14.30 -11.09
C ASP A 7 26.82 -14.80 -11.03
N ILE A 8 27.67 -14.09 -10.29
CA ILE A 8 29.07 -14.46 -10.08
C ILE A 8 29.09 -15.57 -9.03
N LEU A 9 28.65 -16.77 -9.43
CA LEU A 9 28.75 -17.97 -8.60
C LEU A 9 30.11 -18.63 -8.86
N SER A 10 30.82 -18.95 -7.77
CA SER A 10 32.06 -19.72 -7.85
C SER A 10 31.82 -21.03 -8.62
N PRO A 11 32.62 -21.35 -9.66
CA PRO A 11 32.47 -22.59 -10.43
C PRO A 11 32.50 -23.87 -9.57
N ILE A 12 33.08 -23.79 -8.37
CA ILE A 12 33.11 -24.89 -7.40
C ILE A 12 31.69 -25.22 -6.90
N LEU A 13 30.86 -24.20 -6.65
CA LEU A 13 29.50 -24.39 -6.17
C LEU A 13 28.60 -25.03 -7.25
N SER A 14 28.90 -24.80 -8.52
CA SER A 14 28.17 -25.40 -9.64
C SER A 14 28.49 -26.88 -9.89
N LYS A 15 29.47 -27.47 -9.17
CA LYS A 15 29.82 -28.89 -9.35
C LYS A 15 28.63 -29.80 -8.96
N PRO A 16 28.29 -30.85 -9.73
CA PRO A 16 27.12 -31.69 -9.47
C PRO A 16 27.07 -32.32 -8.08
N ASN A 17 28.22 -32.74 -7.54
CA ASN A 17 28.30 -33.30 -6.18
C ASN A 17 27.99 -32.25 -5.10
N ILE A 18 28.43 -31.00 -5.30
CA ILE A 18 28.15 -29.89 -4.38
C ILE A 18 26.68 -29.49 -4.46
N GLN A 19 26.10 -29.38 -5.67
CA GLN A 19 24.67 -29.12 -5.85
C GLN A 19 23.80 -30.20 -5.18
N ARG A 20 24.21 -31.47 -5.26
CA ARG A 20 23.53 -32.57 -4.56
C ARG A 20 23.61 -32.44 -3.03
N GLN A 21 24.76 -32.05 -2.49
CA GLN A 21 24.92 -31.78 -1.05
C GLN A 21 24.08 -30.59 -0.59
N ILE A 22 23.99 -29.53 -1.39
CA ILE A 22 23.11 -28.39 -1.13
C ILE A 22 21.65 -28.84 -1.09
N GLY A 23 21.20 -29.67 -2.04
CA GLY A 23 19.84 -30.24 -1.99
C GLY A 23 19.56 -31.04 -0.71
N PHE A 24 20.50 -31.88 -0.26
CA PHE A 24 20.36 -32.57 1.03
C PHE A 24 20.32 -31.61 2.22
N LEU A 25 21.10 -30.53 2.18
CA LEU A 25 21.07 -29.48 3.20
C LEU A 25 19.71 -28.76 3.21
N GLU A 26 19.16 -28.41 2.05
CA GLU A 26 17.84 -27.76 1.94
C GLU A 26 16.73 -28.62 2.55
N ASP A 27 16.75 -29.93 2.30
CA ASP A 27 15.82 -30.88 2.91
C ASP A 27 16.01 -30.97 4.43
N ALA A 28 17.25 -31.03 4.91
CA ALA A 28 17.56 -31.06 6.34
C ALA A 28 17.13 -29.76 7.04
N VAL A 29 17.39 -28.60 6.43
CA VAL A 29 16.96 -27.28 6.91
C VAL A 29 15.44 -27.23 7.01
N LYS A 30 14.71 -27.72 6.01
CA LYS A 30 13.24 -27.77 6.02
C LYS A 30 12.70 -28.62 7.18
N GLN A 31 13.31 -29.77 7.44
CA GLN A 31 12.91 -30.65 8.54
C GLN A 31 13.25 -30.06 9.91
N ALA A 32 14.45 -29.51 10.07
CA ALA A 32 14.89 -28.86 11.30
C ALA A 32 14.01 -27.66 11.63
N LYS A 33 13.73 -26.81 10.63
CA LYS A 33 12.84 -25.66 10.77
C LYS A 33 11.45 -26.06 11.23
N LYS A 34 10.82 -27.09 10.65
CA LYS A 34 9.51 -27.60 11.11
C LYS A 34 9.50 -28.00 12.59
N ARG A 35 10.58 -28.58 13.11
CA ARG A 35 10.68 -28.98 14.52
C ARG A 35 10.76 -27.76 15.43
N VAL A 36 11.57 -26.77 15.04
CA VAL A 36 11.70 -25.50 15.77
C VAL A 36 10.37 -24.74 15.76
N ASP A 37 9.76 -24.59 14.59
CA ASP A 37 8.48 -23.90 14.40
C ASP A 37 7.36 -24.57 15.21
N PHE A 38 7.33 -25.91 15.25
CA PHE A 38 6.39 -26.66 16.09
C PHE A 38 6.60 -26.39 17.59
N ALA A 39 7.86 -26.49 18.07
CA ALA A 39 8.16 -26.28 19.48
C ALA A 39 7.77 -24.86 19.94
N ILE A 40 8.04 -23.87 19.11
CA ILE A 40 7.71 -22.47 19.36
C ILE A 40 6.19 -22.23 19.33
N ALA A 41 5.48 -22.74 18.31
CA ALA A 41 4.03 -22.54 18.20
C ALA A 41 3.21 -23.26 19.29
N ASN A 42 3.78 -24.30 19.90
CA ASN A 42 3.16 -25.05 20.99
C ASN A 42 3.71 -24.67 22.38
N ASP A 43 4.48 -23.59 22.46
CA ASP A 43 4.89 -23.02 23.74
C ASP A 43 3.68 -22.43 24.46
N THR A 44 3.42 -22.89 25.69
CA THR A 44 2.24 -22.50 26.46
C THR A 44 2.24 -21.04 26.86
N GLU A 45 3.40 -20.41 27.06
CA GLU A 45 3.48 -18.98 27.36
C GLU A 45 3.13 -18.15 26.12
N ILE A 46 3.62 -18.55 24.95
CA ILE A 46 3.29 -17.90 23.68
C ILE A 46 1.80 -18.01 23.39
N GLN A 47 1.21 -19.20 23.52
CA GLN A 47 -0.22 -19.40 23.31
C GLN A 47 -1.08 -18.53 24.23
N ARG A 48 -0.75 -18.48 25.53
CA ARG A 48 -1.42 -17.57 26.48
C ARG A 48 -1.27 -16.10 26.06
N GLY A 49 -0.08 -15.68 25.61
CA GLY A 49 0.15 -14.33 25.11
C GLY A 49 -0.73 -13.98 23.92
N ILE A 50 -0.87 -14.90 22.96
CA ILE A 50 -1.75 -14.73 21.79
C ILE A 50 -3.22 -14.64 22.21
N GLU A 51 -3.69 -15.45 23.16
CA GLU A 51 -5.06 -15.36 23.68
C GLU A 51 -5.37 -13.98 24.29
N VAL A 52 -4.40 -13.34 24.94
CA VAL A 52 -4.53 -11.96 25.44
C VAL A 52 -4.73 -10.99 24.28
N VAL A 53 -3.89 -11.09 23.25
CA VAL A 53 -3.98 -10.24 22.05
C VAL A 53 -5.35 -10.41 21.38
N GLU A 54 -5.80 -11.65 21.16
CA GLU A 54 -7.09 -11.90 20.55
C GLU A 54 -8.26 -11.36 21.37
N ARG A 55 -8.23 -11.53 22.70
CA ARG A 55 -9.25 -10.98 23.61
C ARG A 55 -9.29 -9.47 23.55
N PHE A 56 -8.12 -8.82 23.52
CA PHE A 56 -8.01 -7.38 23.33
C PHE A 56 -8.64 -6.95 21.99
N LEU A 57 -8.31 -7.64 20.89
CA LEU A 57 -8.83 -7.35 19.55
C LEU A 57 -10.35 -7.48 19.48
N ARG A 58 -10.93 -8.53 20.10
CA ARG A 58 -12.38 -8.74 20.21
C ARG A 58 -13.05 -7.60 20.98
N LYS A 59 -12.49 -7.24 22.15
CA LYS A 59 -12.99 -6.19 23.05
C LYS A 59 -12.96 -4.81 22.38
N LYS A 60 -11.85 -4.45 21.75
CA LYS A 60 -11.61 -3.13 21.15
C LYS A 60 -12.14 -3.00 19.73
N ARG A 61 -12.47 -4.12 19.08
CA ARG A 61 -12.87 -4.20 17.66
C ARG A 61 -11.88 -3.49 16.73
N ARG A 62 -10.57 -3.71 16.97
CA ARG A 62 -9.51 -3.25 16.08
C ARG A 62 -9.44 -4.13 14.84
N VAL A 63 -8.99 -3.57 13.73
CA VAL A 63 -9.14 -4.20 12.41
C VAL A 63 -7.79 -4.75 11.97
N CYS A 64 -7.68 -6.07 11.96
CA CYS A 64 -6.48 -6.79 11.57
C CYS A 64 -6.27 -6.75 10.04
N TYR A 65 -5.02 -6.69 9.60
CA TYR A 65 -4.63 -6.70 8.20
C TYR A 65 -3.45 -7.67 7.96
N GLY A 66 -2.84 -7.60 6.79
CA GLY A 66 -1.62 -8.35 6.50
C GLY A 66 -1.83 -9.85 6.35
N GLY A 67 -0.78 -10.63 6.65
CA GLY A 67 -0.76 -12.07 6.40
C GLY A 67 -1.79 -12.84 7.21
N GLN A 68 -1.95 -12.49 8.48
CA GLN A 68 -2.92 -13.15 9.35
C GLN A 68 -4.37 -12.86 8.90
N ALA A 69 -4.67 -11.63 8.47
CA ALA A 69 -5.98 -11.30 7.92
C ALA A 69 -6.31 -12.11 6.66
N ILE A 70 -5.38 -12.22 5.71
CA ILE A 70 -5.60 -13.05 4.52
C ILE A 70 -5.86 -14.50 4.94
N ASN A 71 -5.00 -15.07 5.81
CA ASN A 71 -5.15 -16.46 6.25
C ASN A 71 -6.48 -16.75 6.96
N SER A 72 -6.96 -15.81 7.80
CA SER A 72 -8.23 -15.95 8.51
C SER A 72 -9.45 -15.94 7.59
N LEU A 73 -9.37 -15.31 6.42
CA LEU A 73 -10.45 -15.26 5.44
C LEU A 73 -10.46 -16.45 4.47
N LEU A 74 -9.39 -17.24 4.41
CA LEU A 74 -9.31 -18.40 3.53
C LEU A 74 -10.03 -19.61 4.13
N SER A 75 -10.63 -20.41 3.25
CA SER A 75 -11.12 -21.74 3.59
C SER A 75 -9.98 -22.63 4.13
N LYS A 76 -10.31 -23.60 5.00
CA LYS A 76 -9.33 -24.42 5.73
C LYS A 76 -8.27 -25.07 4.83
N GLY A 77 -8.64 -25.52 3.63
CA GLY A 77 -7.73 -26.17 2.69
C GLY A 77 -6.80 -25.21 1.92
N ARG A 78 -7.04 -23.89 2.01
CA ARG A 78 -6.26 -22.85 1.33
C ARG A 78 -5.44 -21.99 2.29
N LYS A 79 -5.62 -22.16 3.60
CA LYS A 79 -4.80 -21.50 4.62
C LYS A 79 -3.31 -21.83 4.39
N PHE A 80 -2.46 -20.82 4.49
CA PHE A 80 -1.00 -20.94 4.31
C PHE A 80 -0.23 -20.84 5.64
N TYR A 81 -0.91 -20.51 6.74
CA TYR A 81 -0.40 -20.73 8.09
C TYR A 81 -1.09 -21.95 8.71
N ASP A 82 -0.28 -22.84 9.27
CA ASP A 82 -0.74 -24.00 10.03
C ASP A 82 -0.58 -23.68 11.52
N GLU A 83 -1.69 -23.66 12.25
CA GLU A 83 -1.74 -23.35 13.70
C GLU A 83 -0.81 -24.25 14.54
N LYS A 84 -0.46 -25.45 14.06
CA LYS A 84 0.50 -26.33 14.73
C LYS A 84 1.95 -25.87 14.62
N TYR A 85 2.27 -25.04 13.63
CA TYR A 85 3.64 -24.64 13.27
C TYR A 85 3.80 -23.12 13.16
N SER A 86 2.74 -22.33 13.31
CA SER A 86 2.75 -20.90 13.06
C SER A 86 2.14 -20.16 14.25
N ILE A 87 2.88 -19.19 14.77
CA ILE A 87 2.34 -18.21 15.70
C ILE A 87 1.56 -17.15 14.89
N PRO A 88 0.32 -16.84 15.24
CA PRO A 88 -0.39 -15.70 14.67
C PRO A 88 0.37 -14.40 14.92
N ASP A 89 0.71 -13.68 13.84
CA ASP A 89 1.30 -12.34 13.89
C ASP A 89 0.19 -11.33 13.59
N TYR A 90 -0.35 -10.68 14.62
CA TYR A 90 -1.48 -9.76 14.48
C TYR A 90 -1.01 -8.34 14.16
N ASP A 91 -1.03 -7.99 12.88
CA ASP A 91 -0.98 -6.61 12.43
C ASP A 91 -2.40 -6.01 12.48
N PHE A 92 -2.62 -4.90 13.20
CA PHE A 92 -3.93 -4.26 13.27
C PHE A 92 -3.90 -2.73 13.21
N PHE A 93 -4.94 -2.17 12.59
CA PHE A 93 -5.19 -0.72 12.58
C PHE A 93 -5.95 -0.28 13.82
N THR A 94 -5.65 0.94 14.28
CA THR A 94 -6.38 1.61 15.36
C THR A 94 -6.33 3.13 15.21
N PRO A 95 -7.37 3.86 15.66
CA PRO A 95 -7.35 5.32 15.73
C PRO A 95 -6.62 5.88 16.96
N SER A 96 -6.04 5.04 17.82
CA SER A 96 -5.40 5.44 19.09
C SER A 96 -4.24 4.49 19.43
N TYR A 97 -3.25 4.44 18.54
CA TYR A 97 -2.21 3.40 18.57
C TYR A 97 -1.32 3.39 19.81
N LYS A 98 -1.08 4.55 20.44
CA LYS A 98 -0.30 4.64 21.69
C LYS A 98 -1.10 4.09 22.86
N GLU A 99 -2.33 4.56 23.03
CA GLU A 99 -3.21 4.16 24.13
C GLU A 99 -3.55 2.67 24.05
N ASP A 100 -3.81 2.16 22.85
CA ASP A 100 -4.07 0.74 22.64
C ASP A 100 -2.83 -0.13 22.87
N ALA A 101 -1.64 0.35 22.50
CA ALA A 101 -0.40 -0.36 22.80
C ALA A 101 -0.14 -0.42 24.31
N ASP A 102 -0.32 0.68 25.03
CA ASP A 102 -0.18 0.74 26.48
C ASP A 102 -1.18 -0.16 27.20
N GLU A 103 -2.45 -0.18 26.75
CA GLU A 103 -3.47 -1.07 27.31
C GLU A 103 -3.13 -2.55 27.06
N LEU A 104 -2.72 -2.92 25.85
CA LEU A 104 -2.34 -4.30 25.54
C LEU A 104 -1.11 -4.75 26.35
N ILE A 105 -0.12 -3.87 26.53
CA ILE A 105 1.04 -4.15 27.40
C ILE A 105 0.60 -4.35 28.86
N ALA A 106 -0.34 -3.53 29.36
CA ALA A 106 -0.87 -3.68 30.71
C ALA A 106 -1.66 -4.98 30.88
N GLU A 107 -2.46 -5.39 29.89
CA GLU A 107 -3.18 -6.66 29.89
C GLU A 107 -2.21 -7.86 29.89
N LEU A 108 -1.13 -7.82 29.09
CA LEU A 108 -0.09 -8.86 29.11
C LEU A 108 0.61 -8.93 30.48
N LYS A 109 1.01 -7.80 31.06
CA LYS A 109 1.64 -7.78 32.40
C LYS A 109 0.73 -8.32 33.49
N LYS A 110 -0.58 -8.03 33.41
CA LYS A 110 -1.58 -8.54 34.36
C LYS A 110 -1.69 -10.06 34.33
N GLU A 111 -1.42 -10.69 33.19
CA GLU A 111 -1.42 -12.15 33.01
C GLU A 111 -0.11 -12.83 33.47
N GLY A 112 0.83 -12.04 34.03
CA GLY A 112 2.06 -12.54 34.64
C GLY A 112 3.30 -12.44 33.74
N PHE A 113 3.18 -11.89 32.53
CA PHE A 113 4.33 -11.69 31.65
C PHE A 113 5.20 -10.52 32.14
N THR A 114 6.45 -10.79 32.50
CA THR A 114 7.38 -9.78 33.05
C THR A 114 8.11 -9.02 31.95
N GLU A 115 8.50 -9.69 30.86
CA GLU A 115 9.30 -9.14 29.77
C GLU A 115 8.42 -8.73 28.58
N VAL A 116 7.68 -7.63 28.74
CA VAL A 116 6.87 -7.04 27.66
C VAL A 116 7.51 -5.74 27.18
N HIS A 117 7.91 -5.72 25.91
CA HIS A 117 8.67 -4.64 25.29
C HIS A 117 7.90 -3.99 24.14
N MET A 118 8.04 -2.68 24.04
CA MET A 118 7.52 -1.90 22.92
C MET A 118 8.68 -1.44 22.03
N LYS A 119 8.56 -1.61 20.72
CA LYS A 119 9.52 -1.08 19.74
C LYS A 119 8.79 -0.37 18.61
N TYR A 120 9.22 0.84 18.26
CA TYR A 120 8.75 1.44 17.01
C TYR A 120 9.20 0.63 15.80
N SER A 121 8.30 0.51 14.83
CA SER A 121 8.59 -0.09 13.53
C SER A 121 9.33 0.87 12.61
N MET A 122 9.76 0.34 11.47
CA MET A 122 10.34 1.10 10.37
C MET A 122 9.32 2.08 9.77
N HIS A 123 8.09 1.60 9.59
CA HIS A 123 6.98 2.41 9.12
C HIS A 123 6.52 3.38 10.23
N GLU A 124 6.28 4.62 9.84
CA GLU A 124 5.73 5.62 10.75
C GLU A 124 4.35 5.20 11.26
N GLY A 125 4.04 5.52 12.51
CA GLY A 125 2.76 5.18 13.11
C GLY A 125 2.57 3.70 13.48
N THR A 126 3.60 2.85 13.43
CA THR A 126 3.48 1.45 13.86
C THR A 126 4.35 1.12 15.07
N ILE A 127 3.72 0.51 16.08
CA ILE A 127 4.34 0.02 17.32
C ILE A 127 4.30 -1.51 17.31
N LYS A 128 5.47 -2.14 17.45
CA LYS A 128 5.63 -3.58 17.64
C LYS A 128 5.70 -3.93 19.12
N ILE A 129 4.85 -4.86 19.55
CA ILE A 129 4.80 -5.37 20.92
C ILE A 129 5.46 -6.75 20.93
N LEU A 130 6.44 -6.91 21.81
CA LEU A 130 7.14 -8.17 22.02
C LEU A 130 6.90 -8.66 23.43
N MET A 131 6.63 -9.95 23.56
CA MET A 131 6.51 -10.68 24.83
C MET A 131 7.61 -11.72 24.86
N ASN A 132 8.45 -11.72 25.91
CA ASN A 132 9.62 -12.60 26.03
C ASN A 132 10.49 -12.58 24.75
N PHE A 133 10.64 -11.38 24.15
CA PHE A 133 11.33 -11.14 22.88
C PHE A 133 10.68 -11.74 21.62
N VAL A 134 9.52 -12.38 21.74
CA VAL A 134 8.70 -12.86 20.62
C VAL A 134 7.71 -11.77 20.21
N PRO A 135 7.65 -11.38 18.93
CA PRO A 135 6.64 -10.43 18.46
C PRO A 135 5.25 -11.06 18.54
N VAL A 136 4.29 -10.34 19.13
CA VAL A 136 2.92 -10.84 19.31
C VAL A 136 1.87 -9.96 18.63
N ALA A 137 2.17 -8.67 18.40
CA ALA A 137 1.28 -7.76 17.69
C ALA A 137 1.99 -6.52 17.16
N ASP A 138 1.52 -6.02 16.02
CA ASP A 138 1.86 -4.72 15.45
C ASP A 138 0.63 -3.81 15.44
N CYS A 139 0.73 -2.71 16.19
CA CYS A 139 -0.31 -1.70 16.36
C CYS A 139 -0.03 -0.51 15.43
N THR A 140 -0.84 -0.34 14.38
CA THR A 140 -0.66 0.68 13.35
C THR A 140 -1.73 1.78 13.45
N ASP A 141 -1.27 3.02 13.48
CA ASP A 141 -2.11 4.21 13.50
C ASP A 141 -2.91 4.36 12.21
N MET A 142 -4.17 4.77 12.34
CA MET A 142 -5.01 5.15 11.22
C MET A 142 -5.99 6.25 11.64
N HIS A 143 -6.04 7.34 10.88
CA HIS A 143 -6.92 8.46 11.18
C HIS A 143 -8.37 8.01 11.43
N PRO A 144 -9.07 8.51 12.47
CA PRO A 144 -10.39 8.01 12.88
C PRO A 144 -11.44 7.92 11.78
N SER A 145 -11.44 8.88 10.85
CA SER A 145 -12.38 8.89 9.72
C SER A 145 -12.13 7.74 8.72
N LEU A 146 -10.86 7.36 8.50
CA LEU A 146 -10.48 6.24 7.64
C LEU A 146 -10.68 4.91 8.37
N PHE A 147 -10.32 4.85 9.66
CA PHE A 147 -10.54 3.68 10.49
C PHE A 147 -12.02 3.29 10.51
N LYS A 148 -12.93 4.26 10.63
CA LYS A 148 -14.38 4.00 10.58
C LYS A 148 -14.83 3.35 9.26
N ILE A 149 -14.20 3.69 8.14
CA ILE A 149 -14.50 3.10 6.82
C ILE A 149 -14.07 1.64 6.78
N ILE A 150 -12.83 1.33 7.17
CA ILE A 150 -12.36 -0.07 7.15
C ILE A 150 -13.06 -0.91 8.21
N GLN A 151 -13.41 -0.34 9.37
CA GLN A 151 -14.11 -1.04 10.43
C GLN A 151 -15.54 -1.39 10.03
N SER A 152 -16.25 -0.52 9.30
CA SER A 152 -17.61 -0.83 8.82
C SER A 152 -17.63 -1.91 7.73
N ARG A 153 -16.54 -2.05 6.99
CA ARG A 153 -16.37 -3.05 5.92
C ARG A 153 -15.78 -4.38 6.43
N ALA A 154 -15.22 -4.39 7.64
CA ALA A 154 -14.46 -5.51 8.17
C ALA A 154 -15.25 -6.82 8.19
N LYS A 155 -14.57 -7.92 7.89
CA LYS A 155 -15.07 -9.28 8.08
C LYS A 155 -14.78 -9.72 9.50
N VAL A 156 -15.76 -10.34 10.17
CA VAL A 156 -15.60 -10.82 11.54
C VAL A 156 -15.43 -12.33 11.52
N VAL A 157 -14.31 -12.82 12.06
CA VAL A 157 -14.02 -14.25 12.24
C VAL A 157 -13.64 -14.44 13.70
N ASP A 158 -14.34 -15.34 14.40
CA ASP A 158 -14.15 -15.62 15.83
C ASP A 158 -14.16 -14.37 16.72
N GLY A 159 -15.02 -13.40 16.36
CA GLY A 159 -15.16 -12.11 17.06
C GLY A 159 -14.06 -11.08 16.77
N ILE A 160 -13.04 -11.41 15.98
CA ILE A 160 -11.96 -10.49 15.58
C ILE A 160 -12.32 -9.85 14.24
N CYS A 161 -12.13 -8.53 14.12
CA CYS A 161 -12.34 -7.81 12.87
C CYS A 161 -11.10 -7.90 11.98
N PHE A 162 -11.28 -8.30 10.72
CA PHE A 162 -10.27 -8.34 9.68
C PHE A 162 -10.67 -7.41 8.53
N THR A 163 -9.68 -6.74 7.92
CA THR A 163 -9.88 -5.94 6.70
C THR A 163 -10.56 -6.77 5.61
N ASP A 164 -11.38 -6.12 4.78
CA ASP A 164 -12.08 -6.80 3.71
C ASP A 164 -11.16 -7.19 2.53
N PRO A 165 -11.55 -8.14 1.67
CA PRO A 165 -10.72 -8.61 0.56
C PRO A 165 -10.26 -7.50 -0.41
N GLU A 166 -11.04 -6.44 -0.61
CA GLU A 166 -10.63 -5.35 -1.51
C GLU A 166 -9.52 -4.50 -0.90
N PHE A 167 -9.58 -4.24 0.41
CA PHE A 167 -8.49 -3.59 1.12
C PHE A 167 -7.21 -4.45 1.10
N LEU A 168 -7.34 -5.77 1.30
CA LEU A 168 -6.19 -6.67 1.22
C LEU A 168 -5.57 -6.68 -0.18
N ARG A 169 -6.39 -6.65 -1.24
CA ARG A 169 -5.90 -6.49 -2.63
C ARG A 169 -5.18 -5.16 -2.82
N MET A 170 -5.74 -4.05 -2.35
CA MET A 170 -5.11 -2.73 -2.39
C MET A 170 -3.67 -2.79 -1.85
N MET A 171 -3.49 -3.37 -0.66
CA MET A 171 -2.18 -3.51 -0.02
C MET A 171 -1.24 -4.46 -0.78
N MET A 172 -1.75 -5.53 -1.39
CA MET A 172 -0.93 -6.43 -2.20
C MET A 172 -0.49 -5.78 -3.52
N TYR A 173 -1.37 -5.01 -4.17
CA TYR A 173 -1.01 -4.26 -5.38
C TYR A 173 -0.04 -3.12 -5.09
N LEU A 174 -0.13 -2.48 -3.92
CA LEU A 174 0.89 -1.53 -3.45
C LEU A 174 2.29 -2.16 -3.45
N GLU A 175 2.43 -3.38 -2.92
CA GLU A 175 3.74 -4.07 -2.93
C GLU A 175 4.19 -4.40 -4.35
N LEU A 176 3.29 -4.95 -5.18
CA LEU A 176 3.59 -5.36 -6.57
C LEU A 176 3.84 -4.18 -7.52
N SER A 177 3.35 -2.98 -7.17
CA SER A 177 3.50 -1.76 -7.96
C SER A 177 4.79 -0.99 -7.67
N HIS A 178 5.62 -1.42 -6.70
CA HIS A 178 6.85 -0.73 -6.28
C HIS A 178 8.14 -1.51 -6.60
N PRO A 179 8.68 -1.45 -7.83
CA PRO A 179 9.89 -2.19 -8.23
C PRO A 179 11.18 -1.84 -7.48
N ARG A 180 11.20 -0.72 -6.74
CA ARG A 180 12.31 -0.34 -5.87
C ARG A 180 12.01 -0.53 -4.38
N GLY A 181 10.85 -1.07 -4.03
CA GLY A 181 10.45 -1.44 -2.68
C GLY A 181 11.04 -2.78 -2.24
N GLU A 182 10.30 -3.56 -1.44
CA GLU A 182 10.74 -4.85 -0.90
C GLU A 182 10.45 -6.01 -1.88
N VAL A 183 11.14 -6.06 -3.02
CA VAL A 183 10.90 -7.03 -4.10
C VAL A 183 11.05 -8.49 -3.68
N ASP A 184 11.84 -8.78 -2.64
CA ASP A 184 11.97 -10.14 -2.07
C ASP A 184 10.64 -10.68 -1.54
N ARG A 185 9.67 -9.80 -1.24
CA ARG A 185 8.33 -10.18 -0.79
C ARG A 185 7.39 -10.53 -1.93
N TRP A 186 7.67 -10.14 -3.18
CA TRP A 186 6.73 -10.23 -4.30
C TRP A 186 6.20 -11.64 -4.53
N LYS A 187 7.07 -12.67 -4.44
CA LYS A 187 6.65 -14.08 -4.57
C LYS A 187 5.55 -14.42 -3.56
N LYS A 188 5.79 -14.10 -2.28
CA LYS A 188 4.86 -14.37 -1.18
C LYS A 188 3.58 -13.54 -1.30
N VAL A 189 3.68 -12.29 -1.74
CA VAL A 189 2.53 -11.41 -1.98
C VAL A 189 1.65 -11.97 -3.10
N TYR A 190 2.25 -12.35 -4.22
CA TYR A 190 1.52 -12.88 -5.37
C TYR A 190 0.85 -14.23 -5.08
N GLU A 191 1.53 -15.16 -4.40
CA GLU A 191 0.92 -16.43 -3.95
C GLU A 191 -0.35 -16.18 -3.10
N ARG A 192 -0.30 -15.21 -2.20
CA ARG A 192 -1.45 -14.83 -1.37
C ARG A 192 -2.55 -14.14 -2.15
N LEU A 193 -2.19 -13.28 -3.11
CA LEU A 193 -3.15 -12.63 -4.02
C LEU A 193 -3.91 -13.67 -4.84
N VAL A 194 -3.24 -14.71 -5.35
CA VAL A 194 -3.88 -15.81 -6.07
C VAL A 194 -4.86 -16.56 -5.16
N LEU A 195 -4.47 -16.89 -3.93
CA LEU A 195 -5.37 -17.55 -2.97
C LEU A 195 -6.57 -16.67 -2.63
N LEU A 196 -6.36 -15.37 -2.36
CA LEU A 196 -7.42 -14.44 -2.02
C LEU A 196 -8.37 -14.23 -3.20
N ASN A 197 -7.86 -14.10 -4.44
CA ASN A 197 -8.68 -13.97 -5.64
C ASN A 197 -9.43 -15.25 -5.99
N THR A 198 -8.94 -16.42 -5.55
CA THR A 198 -9.66 -17.69 -5.73
C THR A 198 -10.79 -17.83 -4.71
N GLU A 199 -10.57 -17.43 -3.46
CA GLU A 199 -11.60 -17.47 -2.40
C GLU A 199 -12.65 -16.36 -2.59
N TYR A 200 -12.20 -15.17 -2.97
CA TYR A 200 -13.00 -14.00 -3.27
C TYR A 200 -12.70 -13.57 -4.71
N PRO A 201 -13.40 -14.10 -5.72
CA PRO A 201 -13.20 -13.65 -7.09
C PRO A 201 -13.56 -12.15 -7.23
N PRO A 202 -12.76 -11.36 -7.96
CA PRO A 202 -13.18 -10.03 -8.38
C PRO A 202 -14.52 -10.09 -9.12
N THR A 203 -15.32 -9.04 -8.99
CA THR A 203 -16.60 -8.99 -9.68
C THR A 203 -16.39 -8.77 -11.19
N THR A 204 -17.42 -8.97 -12.01
CA THR A 204 -17.35 -8.75 -13.45
C THR A 204 -17.97 -7.40 -13.81
N CYS A 205 -17.41 -6.71 -14.81
CA CYS A 205 -18.06 -5.55 -15.41
C CYS A 205 -17.93 -5.51 -16.93
N THR A 206 -19.07 -5.64 -17.60
CA THR A 206 -19.17 -5.67 -19.07
C THR A 206 -19.43 -4.29 -19.68
N ASP A 207 -19.77 -3.29 -18.89
CA ASP A 207 -20.09 -1.95 -19.40
C ASP A 207 -18.93 -1.33 -20.18
N PRO A 208 -19.18 -0.62 -21.30
CA PRO A 208 -18.13 0.10 -21.98
C PRO A 208 -17.54 1.18 -21.07
N ILE A 209 -16.24 1.45 -21.20
CA ILE A 209 -15.57 2.51 -20.44
C ILE A 209 -16.21 3.85 -20.81
N ARG A 210 -16.69 4.59 -19.80
CA ARG A 210 -17.24 5.94 -19.93
C ARG A 210 -16.34 6.91 -19.20
N VAL A 211 -16.07 8.04 -19.84
CA VAL A 211 -15.33 9.17 -19.25
C VAL A 211 -16.20 10.44 -19.28
N PRO A 212 -15.97 11.40 -18.37
CA PRO A 212 -16.66 12.69 -18.44
C PRO A 212 -16.37 13.41 -19.76
N THR A 213 -17.37 13.94 -20.45
CA THR A 213 -17.19 14.58 -21.77
C THR A 213 -17.07 16.11 -21.70
N ASN A 214 -16.65 16.61 -20.55
CA ASN A 214 -16.65 18.04 -20.24
C ASN A 214 -15.26 18.67 -20.37
N VAL A 215 -14.30 18.01 -21.03
CA VAL A 215 -12.97 18.54 -21.29
C VAL A 215 -12.82 18.77 -22.78
N THR A 216 -12.42 19.98 -23.19
CA THR A 216 -12.22 20.27 -24.61
C THR A 216 -10.97 19.56 -25.12
N LYS A 217 -10.93 19.27 -26.43
CA LYS A 217 -9.74 18.66 -27.06
C LYS A 217 -8.48 19.50 -26.87
N GLN A 218 -8.60 20.83 -26.89
CA GLN A 218 -7.48 21.74 -26.67
C GLN A 218 -6.95 21.62 -25.24
N GLU A 219 -7.83 21.71 -24.23
CA GLU A 219 -7.45 21.52 -22.82
C GLU A 219 -6.77 20.16 -22.60
N ARG A 220 -7.35 19.09 -23.14
CA ARG A 220 -6.80 17.73 -23.01
C ARG A 220 -5.44 17.60 -23.71
N SER A 221 -5.29 18.14 -24.92
CA SER A 221 -4.00 18.13 -25.65
C SER A 221 -2.91 18.84 -24.86
N THR A 222 -3.19 20.04 -24.32
CA THR A 222 -2.25 20.80 -23.49
C THR A 222 -1.76 20.00 -22.29
N VAL A 223 -2.65 19.28 -21.60
CA VAL A 223 -2.25 18.44 -20.45
C VAL A 223 -1.44 17.23 -20.90
N LEU A 224 -1.86 16.53 -21.96
CA LEU A 224 -1.14 15.35 -22.49
C LEU A 224 0.27 15.71 -23.00
N GLU A 225 0.44 16.88 -23.61
CA GLU A 225 1.74 17.40 -24.04
C GLU A 225 2.68 17.64 -22.85
N LEU A 226 2.18 18.24 -21.76
CA LEU A 226 2.97 18.38 -20.53
C LEU A 226 3.34 17.02 -19.96
N VAL A 227 2.39 16.08 -19.90
CA VAL A 227 2.61 14.72 -19.41
C VAL A 227 3.73 14.03 -20.22
N ALA A 228 3.67 14.10 -21.55
CA ALA A 228 4.70 13.55 -22.43
C ALA A 228 6.06 14.23 -22.21
N LYS A 229 6.10 15.57 -22.27
CA LYS A 229 7.32 16.38 -22.14
C LYS A 229 8.03 16.15 -20.81
N ARG A 230 7.28 16.07 -19.71
CA ARG A 230 7.80 15.86 -18.35
C ARG A 230 7.88 14.39 -17.95
N LYS A 231 7.56 13.47 -18.86
CA LYS A 231 7.57 12.02 -18.64
C LYS A 231 6.73 11.62 -17.40
N ARG A 232 5.56 12.22 -17.23
CA ARG A 232 4.59 11.86 -16.19
C ARG A 232 3.85 10.58 -16.55
N VAL A 233 3.27 9.91 -15.55
CA VAL A 233 2.66 8.58 -15.72
C VAL A 233 1.15 8.71 -15.79
N LEU A 234 0.55 8.44 -16.95
CA LEU A 234 -0.91 8.39 -17.09
C LEU A 234 -1.49 7.22 -16.29
N VAL A 235 -2.58 7.45 -15.55
CA VAL A 235 -3.28 6.43 -14.76
C VAL A 235 -4.81 6.53 -14.88
N GLY A 236 -5.29 7.30 -15.86
CA GLY A 236 -6.72 7.45 -16.12
C GLY A 236 -7.35 6.25 -16.86
N PRO A 237 -8.69 6.25 -17.01
CA PRO A 237 -9.43 5.16 -17.66
C PRO A 237 -8.97 4.87 -19.10
N GLU A 238 -8.36 5.84 -19.78
CA GLU A 238 -7.75 5.64 -21.10
C GLU A 238 -6.67 4.55 -21.09
N CYS A 239 -5.94 4.39 -19.99
CA CYS A 239 -4.89 3.37 -19.88
C CYS A 239 -5.47 1.96 -19.94
N ILE A 240 -6.67 1.75 -19.37
CA ILE A 240 -7.38 0.48 -19.40
C ILE A 240 -7.76 0.13 -20.84
N ALA A 241 -8.34 1.09 -21.57
CA ALA A 241 -8.67 0.91 -22.97
C ALA A 241 -7.42 0.61 -23.81
N LEU A 242 -6.32 1.34 -23.59
CA LEU A 242 -5.05 1.11 -24.29
C LEU A 242 -4.46 -0.28 -24.02
N MET A 243 -4.50 -0.73 -22.76
CA MET A 243 -4.02 -2.06 -22.38
C MET A 243 -4.90 -3.18 -22.95
N ASP A 244 -6.20 -2.97 -23.09
CA ASP A 244 -7.11 -3.93 -23.72
C ASP A 244 -6.86 -4.06 -25.24
N LEU A 245 -6.42 -2.97 -25.88
CA LEU A 245 -6.02 -2.93 -27.29
C LEU A 245 -4.60 -3.46 -27.55
N ALA A 246 -3.81 -3.73 -26.50
CA ALA A 246 -2.40 -4.08 -26.60
C ALA A 246 -2.20 -5.41 -27.34
N GLY A 247 -1.88 -5.28 -28.63
CA GLY A 247 -1.71 -6.38 -29.59
C GLY A 247 -2.24 -6.08 -30.99
N GLN A 248 -2.99 -4.98 -31.21
CA GLN A 248 -3.74 -4.80 -32.46
C GLN A 248 -3.43 -3.53 -33.29
N ALA A 249 -2.96 -2.40 -32.72
CA ALA A 249 -2.65 -1.20 -33.53
C ALA A 249 -1.71 -0.19 -32.87
N LYS A 250 -0.93 0.55 -33.68
CA LYS A 250 -0.20 1.77 -33.26
C LYS A 250 -1.20 2.87 -32.94
N ILE A 251 -1.12 3.46 -31.74
CA ILE A 251 -2.00 4.57 -31.31
C ILE A 251 -1.39 5.91 -31.72
N SER A 252 -2.20 6.80 -32.31
CA SER A 252 -1.78 8.17 -32.63
C SER A 252 -2.03 9.13 -31.47
N ALA A 253 -1.34 10.28 -31.48
CA ALA A 253 -1.55 11.33 -30.48
C ALA A 253 -2.98 11.88 -30.54
N GLU A 254 -3.52 12.07 -31.75
CA GLU A 254 -4.88 12.55 -32.00
C GLU A 254 -5.91 11.57 -31.45
N LYS A 255 -5.64 10.25 -31.57
CA LYS A 255 -6.50 9.23 -31.00
C LYS A 255 -6.55 9.36 -29.47
N LEU A 256 -5.41 9.56 -28.80
CA LEU A 256 -5.36 9.73 -27.34
C LEU A 256 -6.09 11.01 -26.87
N VAL A 257 -5.96 12.11 -27.61
CA VAL A 257 -6.71 13.35 -27.37
C VAL A 257 -8.22 13.11 -27.57
N SER A 258 -8.61 12.29 -28.55
CA SER A 258 -10.02 11.99 -28.83
C SER A 258 -10.72 11.07 -27.82
N MET A 259 -9.97 10.47 -26.88
CA MET A 259 -10.54 9.58 -25.86
C MET A 259 -11.35 10.32 -24.77
N ASP A 260 -11.43 11.65 -24.84
CA ASP A 260 -12.17 12.55 -23.94
C ASP A 260 -11.79 12.35 -22.45
N GLY A 261 -12.46 13.03 -21.53
CA GLY A 261 -12.19 12.92 -20.10
C GLY A 261 -11.09 13.84 -19.58
N PRO A 262 -11.10 14.11 -18.26
CA PRO A 262 -9.95 14.70 -17.60
C PRO A 262 -8.74 13.79 -17.69
N VAL A 263 -7.54 14.38 -17.74
CA VAL A 263 -6.29 13.60 -17.71
C VAL A 263 -5.94 13.29 -16.27
N ILE A 264 -5.81 12.00 -15.95
CA ILE A 264 -5.40 11.54 -14.62
C ILE A 264 -3.99 10.98 -14.72
N PHE A 265 -3.06 11.53 -13.93
CA PHE A 265 -1.65 11.13 -13.99
C PHE A 265 -0.95 11.24 -12.64
N MET A 266 0.20 10.56 -12.51
CA MET A 266 1.10 10.67 -11.36
C MET A 266 2.28 11.58 -11.69
N SER A 267 2.71 12.36 -10.70
CA SER A 267 3.82 13.29 -10.80
C SER A 267 4.63 13.36 -9.50
N PRO A 268 5.97 13.46 -9.56
CA PRO A 268 6.79 13.75 -8.39
C PRO A 268 6.62 15.19 -7.89
N GLN A 269 5.91 16.06 -8.61
CA GLN A 269 5.67 17.46 -8.25
C GLN A 269 4.22 17.87 -8.61
N ALA A 270 3.24 17.18 -8.03
CA ALA A 270 1.84 17.31 -8.42
C ALA A 270 1.30 18.75 -8.35
N SER A 271 1.66 19.49 -7.29
CA SER A 271 1.23 20.88 -7.13
C SER A 271 1.84 21.82 -8.17
N VAL A 272 3.11 21.61 -8.55
CA VAL A 272 3.80 22.45 -9.55
C VAL A 272 3.23 22.18 -10.93
N ASP A 273 3.09 20.91 -11.32
CA ASP A 273 2.46 20.55 -12.58
C ASP A 273 1.00 21.06 -12.65
N GLY A 274 0.28 21.09 -11.52
CA GLY A 274 -1.07 21.62 -11.42
C GLY A 274 -1.15 23.13 -11.68
N GLU A 275 -0.25 23.92 -11.09
CA GLU A 275 -0.16 25.37 -11.37
C GLU A 275 0.26 25.65 -12.80
N ASP A 276 1.24 24.92 -13.33
CA ASP A 276 1.68 25.06 -14.71
C ASP A 276 0.55 24.74 -15.72
N ILE A 277 -0.24 23.69 -15.45
CA ILE A 277 -1.45 23.42 -16.23
C ILE A 277 -2.44 24.59 -16.09
N GLY A 278 -2.62 25.10 -14.87
CA GLY A 278 -3.47 26.25 -14.62
C GLY A 278 -3.11 27.46 -15.50
N ASP A 279 -1.83 27.80 -15.58
CA ASP A 279 -1.31 28.90 -16.38
C ASP A 279 -1.44 28.65 -17.88
N MET A 280 -1.14 27.43 -18.34
CA MET A 280 -1.32 27.07 -19.75
C MET A 280 -2.79 27.18 -20.17
N ILE A 281 -3.74 26.72 -19.36
CA ILE A 281 -5.18 26.82 -19.68
C ILE A 281 -5.65 28.28 -19.68
N ARG A 282 -5.16 29.13 -18.77
CA ARG A 282 -5.46 30.59 -18.77
C ARG A 282 -4.95 31.29 -20.03
N GLY A 283 -3.84 30.82 -20.60
CA GLY A 283 -3.25 31.36 -21.83
C GLY A 283 -3.95 30.92 -23.12
N LEU A 284 -4.86 29.93 -23.09
CA LEU A 284 -5.62 29.50 -24.27
C LEU A 284 -6.68 30.55 -24.64
N GLN A 285 -7.01 30.68 -25.93
CA GLN A 285 -8.13 31.53 -26.40
C GLN A 285 -9.48 31.10 -25.79
N SER A 286 -9.59 29.84 -25.38
CA SER A 286 -10.73 29.26 -24.65
C SER A 286 -10.71 29.54 -23.15
N GLY A 287 -9.67 30.22 -22.64
CA GLY A 287 -9.41 30.52 -21.22
C GLY A 287 -10.30 31.60 -20.62
N HIS A 288 -11.42 31.95 -21.26
CA HIS A 288 -12.45 32.77 -20.66
C HIS A 288 -13.13 32.00 -19.51
N GLY A 289 -12.63 32.19 -18.29
CA GLY A 289 -13.20 31.53 -17.13
C GLY A 289 -12.23 31.39 -15.96
N LYS A 290 -12.79 31.07 -14.79
CA LYS A 290 -11.99 30.84 -13.59
C LYS A 290 -11.32 29.47 -13.64
N VAL A 291 -9.99 29.45 -13.57
CA VAL A 291 -9.18 28.23 -13.38
C VAL A 291 -8.77 28.12 -11.91
N THR A 292 -9.07 26.99 -11.28
CA THR A 292 -8.72 26.72 -9.87
C THR A 292 -7.82 25.49 -9.77
N VAL A 293 -6.75 25.63 -9.00
CA VAL A 293 -5.83 24.56 -8.64
C VAL A 293 -5.92 24.37 -7.12
N THR A 294 -6.16 23.14 -6.67
CA THR A 294 -6.29 22.82 -5.24
C THR A 294 -5.53 21.55 -4.92
N SER A 295 -4.64 21.62 -3.93
CA SER A 295 -3.85 20.48 -3.45
C SER A 295 -4.43 19.95 -2.15
N GLU A 296 -4.59 18.63 -2.07
CA GLU A 296 -5.15 17.91 -0.95
C GLU A 296 -4.10 16.95 -0.40
N LYS A 297 -3.97 16.92 0.94
CA LYS A 297 -3.12 15.94 1.63
C LYS A 297 -3.96 14.76 2.10
N ALA A 298 -3.47 13.56 1.87
CA ALA A 298 -4.07 12.34 2.37
C ALA A 298 -3.97 12.27 3.90
N LEU A 299 -4.97 11.61 4.51
CA LEU A 299 -5.05 11.41 5.95
C LEU A 299 -4.29 10.16 6.43
N TYR A 300 -3.64 9.44 5.51
CA TYR A 300 -2.85 8.24 5.79
C TYR A 300 -1.70 8.13 4.79
N SER A 301 -0.55 7.61 5.24
CA SER A 301 0.70 7.60 4.47
C SER A 301 0.66 6.69 3.24
N SER A 302 -0.16 5.64 3.24
CA SER A 302 -0.35 4.75 2.08
C SER A 302 -1.43 5.24 1.11
N LEU A 303 -1.94 6.46 1.29
CA LEU A 303 -2.90 7.09 0.39
C LEU A 303 -2.24 8.26 -0.32
N PHE A 304 -2.65 8.50 -1.56
CA PHE A 304 -2.01 9.51 -2.41
C PHE A 304 -2.45 10.93 -2.04
N ASN A 305 -1.48 11.83 -1.84
CA ASN A 305 -1.76 13.26 -1.98
C ASN A 305 -2.10 13.56 -3.44
N PHE A 306 -2.95 14.56 -3.68
CA PHE A 306 -3.33 14.89 -5.05
C PHE A 306 -3.60 16.38 -5.26
N THR A 307 -3.47 16.81 -6.50
CA THR A 307 -3.80 18.15 -6.97
C THR A 307 -4.90 18.06 -8.02
N VAL A 308 -5.90 18.92 -7.88
CA VAL A 308 -7.08 19.00 -8.74
C VAL A 308 -7.01 20.31 -9.52
N VAL A 309 -7.10 20.21 -10.85
CA VAL A 309 -7.23 21.36 -11.74
C VAL A 309 -8.64 21.39 -12.33
N LYS A 310 -9.34 22.52 -12.15
CA LYS A 310 -10.67 22.74 -12.72
C LYS A 310 -10.71 24.03 -13.53
N HIS A 311 -11.44 24.01 -14.64
CA HIS A 311 -11.77 25.20 -15.43
C HIS A 311 -13.29 25.38 -15.46
N MET A 312 -13.80 26.51 -14.96
CA MET A 312 -15.24 26.77 -14.85
C MET A 312 -15.98 25.64 -14.10
N LYS A 313 -15.37 25.13 -13.03
CA LYS A 313 -15.80 23.98 -12.21
C LYS A 313 -15.71 22.60 -12.91
N ARG A 314 -15.40 22.53 -14.21
CA ARG A 314 -15.18 21.26 -14.93
C ARG A 314 -13.81 20.68 -14.53
N PRO A 315 -13.71 19.41 -14.09
CA PRO A 315 -12.43 18.74 -13.87
C PRO A 315 -11.63 18.66 -15.18
N ILE A 316 -10.39 19.11 -15.15
CA ILE A 316 -9.48 19.06 -16.31
C ILE A 316 -8.35 18.05 -16.06
N ALA A 317 -7.76 18.08 -14.87
CA ALA A 317 -6.70 17.15 -14.49
C ALA A 317 -6.79 16.75 -13.01
N LEU A 318 -6.47 15.50 -12.74
CA LEU A 318 -6.25 14.96 -11.40
C LEU A 318 -4.83 14.41 -11.34
N ILE A 319 -4.02 14.98 -10.47
CA ILE A 319 -2.59 14.74 -10.41
C ILE A 319 -2.26 14.11 -9.07
N PHE A 320 -1.89 12.83 -9.06
CA PHE A 320 -1.44 12.15 -7.86
C PHE A 320 0.04 12.43 -7.63
N GLN A 321 0.41 12.75 -6.39
CA GLN A 321 1.79 12.91 -5.98
C GLN A 321 2.44 11.52 -5.88
N GLU A 322 3.54 11.33 -6.61
CA GLU A 322 4.40 10.15 -6.42
C GLU A 322 5.09 10.26 -5.06
N ASP A 323 4.90 9.23 -4.22
CA ASP A 323 5.47 9.06 -2.88
C ASP A 323 6.43 7.86 -2.79
N SER A 324 6.52 7.09 -3.87
CA SER A 324 7.33 5.86 -4.00
C SER A 324 7.69 5.66 -5.47
N CYS A 325 8.46 4.60 -5.80
CA CYS A 325 8.75 4.28 -7.20
C CYS A 325 7.64 3.42 -7.79
N HIS A 326 6.64 4.07 -8.40
CA HIS A 326 5.46 3.46 -8.98
C HIS A 326 5.72 2.89 -10.38
N SER A 327 5.35 1.62 -10.59
CA SER A 327 5.61 0.91 -11.84
C SER A 327 4.83 1.47 -13.03
N TYR A 328 5.46 1.48 -14.21
CA TYR A 328 4.85 1.95 -15.44
C TYR A 328 5.27 1.12 -16.65
N SER A 329 4.46 1.19 -17.70
CA SER A 329 4.73 0.71 -19.06
C SER A 329 4.94 1.87 -20.02
N THR A 330 5.67 1.62 -21.11
CA THR A 330 5.93 2.63 -22.15
C THR A 330 5.02 2.41 -23.35
N LEU A 331 4.15 3.38 -23.62
CA LEU A 331 3.35 3.44 -24.83
C LEU A 331 4.14 4.18 -25.91
N HIS A 332 4.38 3.55 -27.06
CA HIS A 332 4.99 4.18 -28.22
C HIS A 332 3.90 4.65 -29.19
N LEU A 333 3.77 5.97 -29.36
CA LEU A 333 2.82 6.57 -30.29
C LEU A 333 3.34 6.46 -31.74
N SER A 334 2.42 6.55 -32.71
CA SER A 334 2.74 6.47 -34.14
C SER A 334 3.70 7.56 -34.62
N ASN A 335 3.73 8.72 -33.96
CA ASN A 335 4.64 9.85 -34.24
C ASN A 335 6.02 9.72 -33.56
N GLY A 336 6.32 8.58 -32.92
CA GLY A 336 7.60 8.32 -32.25
C GLY A 336 7.69 8.84 -30.81
N VAL A 337 6.68 9.57 -30.31
CA VAL A 337 6.63 10.01 -28.91
C VAL A 337 6.39 8.81 -27.99
N ALA A 338 7.18 8.72 -26.92
CA ALA A 338 7.00 7.73 -25.88
C ALA A 338 6.25 8.35 -24.69
N MET A 339 5.14 7.71 -24.29
CA MET A 339 4.37 8.07 -23.11
C MET A 339 4.49 7.00 -22.03
N ARG A 340 4.37 7.38 -20.76
CA ARG A 340 4.33 6.44 -19.64
C ARG A 340 2.88 6.25 -19.20
N THR A 341 2.48 5.00 -19.04
CA THR A 341 1.19 4.60 -18.47
C THR A 341 1.45 3.75 -17.25
N GLY A 342 0.72 3.94 -16.16
CA GLY A 342 0.84 3.07 -14.99
C GLY A 342 0.64 1.62 -15.41
N SER A 343 1.38 0.70 -14.79
CA SER A 343 1.09 -0.73 -14.97
C SER A 343 -0.32 -1.02 -14.44
N PHE A 344 -0.92 -2.15 -14.82
CA PHE A 344 -2.19 -2.53 -14.22
C PHE A 344 -2.08 -2.71 -12.70
N ASP A 345 -0.92 -3.10 -12.15
CA ASP A 345 -0.68 -3.21 -10.71
C ASP A 345 -0.75 -1.83 -10.03
N THR A 346 -0.09 -0.81 -10.59
CA THR A 346 -0.15 0.59 -10.10
C THR A 346 -1.56 1.17 -10.22
N ILE A 347 -2.26 0.93 -11.32
CA ILE A 347 -3.63 1.44 -11.49
C ILE A 347 -4.60 0.71 -10.55
N LEU A 348 -4.43 -0.60 -10.31
CA LEU A 348 -5.23 -1.37 -9.36
C LEU A 348 -5.05 -0.86 -7.92
N GLU A 349 -3.82 -0.64 -7.47
CA GLU A 349 -3.53 0.01 -6.17
C GLU A 349 -4.30 1.33 -6.03
N LEU A 350 -4.11 2.23 -7.00
CA LEU A 350 -4.73 3.55 -7.00
C LEU A 350 -6.27 3.46 -7.01
N TYR A 351 -6.83 2.58 -7.83
CA TYR A 351 -8.28 2.51 -8.01
C TYR A 351 -8.94 1.84 -6.82
N TYR A 352 -8.32 0.85 -6.19
CA TYR A 352 -8.80 0.33 -4.91
C TYR A 352 -8.76 1.40 -3.82
N SER A 353 -7.70 2.20 -3.75
CA SER A 353 -7.59 3.32 -2.82
C SER A 353 -8.74 4.33 -3.01
N ILE A 354 -9.03 4.72 -4.25
CA ILE A 354 -10.17 5.61 -4.57
C ILE A 354 -11.51 4.91 -4.28
N HIS A 355 -11.65 3.62 -4.57
CA HIS A 355 -12.89 2.89 -4.35
C HIS A 355 -13.24 2.81 -2.85
N ILE A 356 -12.24 2.60 -2.00
CA ILE A 356 -12.44 2.43 -0.55
C ILE A 356 -12.53 3.79 0.15
N PHE A 357 -11.68 4.76 -0.21
CA PHE A 357 -11.49 6.00 0.54
C PHE A 357 -11.85 7.28 -0.23
N GLY A 358 -11.96 7.20 -1.55
CA GLY A 358 -12.10 8.36 -2.43
C GLY A 358 -13.39 9.16 -2.20
N LYS A 359 -13.30 10.47 -2.39
CA LYS A 359 -14.44 11.40 -2.31
C LYS A 359 -14.39 12.42 -3.44
N LYS A 360 -13.39 13.28 -3.45
CA LYS A 360 -13.24 14.37 -4.44
C LYS A 360 -12.81 13.80 -5.80
N GLU A 361 -12.01 12.74 -5.77
CA GLU A 361 -11.47 11.98 -6.89
C GLU A 361 -12.58 11.32 -7.71
N LEU A 362 -13.68 10.89 -7.07
CA LEU A 362 -14.81 10.26 -7.74
C LEU A 362 -15.45 11.16 -8.81
N ALA A 363 -15.32 12.49 -8.68
CA ALA A 363 -15.82 13.45 -9.68
C ALA A 363 -15.09 13.38 -11.04
N PHE A 364 -13.97 12.65 -11.13
CA PHE A 364 -13.19 12.45 -12.35
C PHE A 364 -13.58 11.19 -13.13
N PHE A 365 -14.50 10.39 -12.58
CA PHE A 365 -14.97 9.13 -13.19
C PHE A 365 -16.44 9.25 -13.57
N ALA A 366 -16.81 8.79 -14.77
CA ALA A 366 -18.20 8.76 -15.23
C ALA A 366 -18.89 7.39 -15.00
N MET A 367 -18.22 6.51 -14.26
CA MET A 367 -18.71 5.17 -13.92
C MET A 367 -18.11 4.73 -12.58
N PRO A 368 -18.72 3.75 -11.89
CA PRO A 368 -18.16 3.24 -10.64
C PRO A 368 -16.73 2.74 -10.82
N VAL A 369 -15.81 3.20 -9.97
CA VAL A 369 -14.39 2.79 -10.00
C VAL A 369 -14.25 1.27 -9.88
N ALA A 370 -15.13 0.60 -9.12
CA ALA A 370 -15.20 -0.85 -9.04
C ALA A 370 -15.33 -1.55 -10.41
N CYS A 371 -16.07 -0.97 -11.36
CA CYS A 371 -16.16 -1.53 -12.70
C CYS A 371 -14.82 -1.44 -13.46
N LEU A 372 -14.07 -0.35 -13.28
CA LEU A 372 -12.74 -0.18 -13.88
C LEU A 372 -11.73 -1.15 -13.27
N ILE A 373 -11.78 -1.39 -11.96
CA ILE A 373 -11.00 -2.43 -11.26
C ILE A 373 -11.25 -3.80 -11.87
N ASN A 374 -12.51 -4.17 -12.13
CA ASN A 374 -12.85 -5.46 -12.72
C ASN A 374 -12.29 -5.63 -14.14
N LYS A 375 -12.26 -4.55 -14.94
CA LYS A 375 -11.62 -4.56 -16.25
C LYS A 375 -10.11 -4.74 -16.14
N LEU A 376 -9.47 -4.09 -15.18
CA LEU A 376 -8.05 -4.28 -14.89
C LEU A 376 -7.72 -5.70 -14.48
N HIS A 377 -8.57 -6.38 -13.68
CA HIS A 377 -8.38 -7.80 -13.39
C HIS A 377 -8.48 -8.70 -14.62
N SER A 378 -9.34 -8.36 -15.58
CA SER A 378 -9.42 -9.07 -16.86
C SER A 378 -8.14 -8.89 -17.69
N ILE A 379 -7.55 -7.69 -17.66
CA ILE A 379 -6.25 -7.40 -18.28
C ILE A 379 -5.14 -8.15 -17.56
N GLU A 380 -5.08 -8.08 -16.23
CA GLU A 380 -4.12 -8.79 -15.39
C GLU A 380 -4.14 -10.29 -15.68
N ALA A 381 -5.30 -10.94 -15.61
CA ALA A 381 -5.43 -12.38 -15.84
C ALA A 381 -4.85 -12.82 -17.19
N ARG A 382 -5.06 -12.02 -18.25
CA ARG A 382 -4.44 -12.25 -19.55
C ARG A 382 -2.94 -11.97 -19.54
N ALA A 383 -2.51 -10.85 -18.99
CA ALA A 383 -1.12 -10.39 -19.01
C ALA A 383 -0.18 -11.30 -18.19
N ARG A 384 -0.65 -11.86 -17.07
CA ARG A 384 0.11 -12.84 -16.27
C ARG A 384 0.39 -14.13 -17.05
N MET A 385 -0.49 -14.51 -17.98
CA MET A 385 -0.35 -15.71 -18.81
C MET A 385 0.33 -15.45 -20.16
N ARG A 386 0.03 -14.31 -20.76
CA ARG A 386 0.48 -13.90 -22.10
C ARG A 386 0.93 -12.44 -22.04
N PRO A 387 2.10 -12.17 -21.46
CA PRO A 387 2.62 -10.82 -21.37
C PRO A 387 2.96 -10.26 -22.75
N SER A 388 2.87 -8.94 -22.89
CA SER A 388 3.39 -8.20 -24.03
C SER A 388 4.42 -7.17 -23.56
N GLU A 389 5.12 -6.53 -24.49
CA GLU A 389 6.05 -5.45 -24.15
C GLU A 389 5.34 -4.27 -23.44
N TYR A 390 4.14 -3.92 -23.89
CA TYR A 390 3.36 -2.83 -23.30
C TYR A 390 2.60 -3.25 -22.03
N VAL A 391 2.16 -4.50 -21.94
CA VAL A 391 1.46 -5.06 -20.77
C VAL A 391 2.25 -6.27 -20.25
N PRO A 392 3.37 -6.03 -19.54
CA PRO A 392 4.21 -7.10 -19.02
C PRO A 392 3.50 -7.85 -17.89
N ALA A 393 3.93 -9.08 -17.61
CA ALA A 393 3.36 -9.86 -16.51
C ALA A 393 3.65 -9.20 -15.16
N PHE A 394 4.85 -8.63 -14.96
CA PHE A 394 5.21 -7.84 -13.79
C PHE A 394 6.09 -6.66 -14.26
N ALA A 395 5.65 -5.43 -14.02
CA ALA A 395 6.36 -4.25 -14.50
C ALA A 395 7.51 -3.87 -13.55
N VAL A 396 8.72 -3.69 -14.09
CA VAL A 396 9.92 -3.33 -13.30
C VAL A 396 10.41 -1.91 -13.52
N ARG A 397 9.97 -1.24 -14.60
CA ARG A 397 10.24 0.19 -14.81
C ARG A 397 9.35 1.00 -13.87
N CYS A 398 9.90 2.01 -13.20
CA CYS A 398 9.14 2.83 -12.26
C CYS A 398 9.51 4.32 -12.28
N SER A 399 8.55 5.16 -11.86
CA SER A 399 8.64 6.62 -11.74
C SER A 399 8.46 7.02 -10.27
N GLY A 400 9.16 8.07 -9.83
CA GLY A 400 9.17 8.51 -8.44
C GLY A 400 10.41 8.06 -7.67
N HIS A 401 10.45 8.42 -6.39
CA HIS A 401 11.59 8.16 -5.51
C HIS A 401 11.18 7.21 -4.39
N GLN A 402 11.84 6.06 -4.30
CA GLN A 402 11.69 5.16 -3.15
C GLN A 402 12.68 5.55 -2.06
N GLU A 403 12.18 5.78 -0.84
CA GLU A 403 13.06 5.93 0.30
C GLU A 403 13.77 4.60 0.61
N GLY A 404 15.11 4.64 0.68
CA GLY A 404 15.90 3.47 1.04
C GLY A 404 15.80 3.10 2.53
N ILE A 405 16.07 1.84 2.84
CA ILE A 405 16.05 1.28 4.22
C ILE A 405 16.89 2.13 5.19
N ALA A 406 18.05 2.61 4.76
CA ALA A 406 18.92 3.46 5.58
C ALA A 406 18.24 4.78 6.01
N THR A 407 17.45 5.39 5.13
CA THR A 407 16.68 6.60 5.44
C THR A 407 15.56 6.29 6.42
N LEU A 408 14.85 5.18 6.21
CA LEU A 408 13.80 4.71 7.14
C LEU A 408 14.37 4.41 8.53
N LEU A 409 15.57 3.82 8.62
CA LEU A 409 16.26 3.53 9.88
C LEU A 409 16.60 4.83 10.63
N LYS A 410 17.14 5.84 9.91
CA LYS A 410 17.44 7.16 10.50
C LYS A 410 16.18 7.82 11.06
N LYS A 411 15.07 7.78 10.32
CA LYS A 411 13.77 8.30 10.79
C LYS A 411 13.31 7.58 12.06
N ARG A 412 13.39 6.24 12.09
CA ARG A 412 13.03 5.41 13.26
C ARG A 412 13.85 5.75 14.51
N VAL A 413 15.18 5.88 14.36
CA VAL A 413 16.07 6.24 15.48
C VAL A 413 15.67 7.60 16.06
N LYS A 414 15.50 8.60 15.19
CA LYS A 414 15.07 9.94 15.61
C LYS A 414 13.74 9.93 16.37
N ARG A 415 12.74 9.16 15.91
CA ARG A 415 11.46 9.00 16.63
C ARG A 415 11.64 8.41 18.03
N THR A 416 12.52 7.41 18.15
CA THR A 416 12.81 6.74 19.42
C THR A 416 13.51 7.68 20.42
N GLU A 417 14.42 8.53 19.92
CA GLU A 417 15.10 9.54 20.75
C GLU A 417 14.15 10.62 21.25
N LEU A 418 13.26 11.11 20.38
CA LEU A 418 12.24 12.11 20.74
C LEU A 418 11.32 11.59 21.84
N GLU A 419 10.82 10.36 21.72
CA GLU A 419 9.94 9.78 22.75
C GLU A 419 10.66 9.59 24.08
N ARG A 420 11.93 9.15 24.06
CA ARG A 420 12.75 9.05 25.29
C ARG A 420 12.90 10.41 25.96
N ALA A 421 13.09 11.47 25.18
CA ALA A 421 13.17 12.83 25.69
C ALA A 421 11.83 13.31 26.30
N GLU A 422 10.70 13.00 25.64
CA GLU A 422 9.35 13.31 26.14
C GLU A 422 9.08 12.60 27.47
N LYS A 423 9.30 11.28 27.55
CA LYS A 423 9.14 10.49 28.79
C LYS A 423 10.04 11.00 29.93
N ALA A 424 11.29 11.35 29.62
CA ALA A 424 12.20 11.95 30.60
C ALA A 424 11.69 13.33 31.10
N ALA A 425 11.07 14.14 30.23
CA ALA A 425 10.49 15.42 30.61
C ALA A 425 9.23 15.27 31.47
N GLU A 426 8.36 14.30 31.18
CA GLU A 426 7.18 13.97 31.99
C GLU A 426 7.55 13.48 33.39
N THR A 427 8.56 12.61 33.49
CA THR A 427 9.07 12.12 34.77
C THR A 427 9.63 13.25 35.64
N LYS A 428 10.32 14.23 35.03
CA LYS A 428 10.81 15.44 35.72
C LYS A 428 9.68 16.36 36.19
N LYS A 429 8.58 16.49 35.43
CA LYS A 429 7.40 17.27 35.83
C LYS A 429 6.64 16.60 36.98
N GLY A 430 6.46 15.27 36.95
CA GLY A 430 5.84 14.50 38.03
C GLY A 430 6.62 14.55 39.34
N GLY A 431 7.96 14.48 39.28
CA GLY A 431 8.84 14.61 40.45
C GLY A 431 8.81 16.00 41.11
N ARG A 432 8.55 17.06 40.34
CA ARG A 432 8.39 18.43 40.87
C ARG A 432 7.06 18.63 41.60
N LEU A 433 5.98 17.99 41.14
CA LEU A 433 4.66 18.01 41.80
C LEU A 433 4.62 17.24 43.13
N ILE A 434 5.39 16.15 43.25
CA ILE A 434 5.46 15.37 44.50
C ILE A 434 6.29 16.08 45.59
N ARG A 435 7.29 16.88 45.21
CA ARG A 435 8.08 17.68 46.17
C ARG A 435 7.36 18.93 46.70
N GLY A 436 6.25 19.36 46.10
CA GLY A 436 5.49 20.55 46.50
C GLY A 436 4.42 20.34 47.58
N ARG A 437 4.18 19.10 48.05
CA ARG A 437 3.02 18.79 48.93
C ARG A 437 3.36 18.37 50.37
N LYS A 438 4.61 18.51 50.82
CA LYS A 438 5.03 18.23 52.21
C LYS A 438 5.51 19.48 52.95
N THR A 439 4.60 20.43 53.20
CA THR A 439 4.70 21.37 54.35
C THR A 439 3.33 22.03 54.55
N ARG A 440 2.45 21.39 55.32
CA ARG A 440 1.44 22.12 56.10
C ARG A 440 1.69 21.79 57.56
N LYS A 441 2.21 22.81 58.26
CA LYS A 441 2.46 22.85 59.70
C LYS A 441 1.18 22.53 60.46
N ILE A 442 1.31 21.67 61.47
CA ILE A 442 0.39 21.61 62.61
C ILE A 442 0.88 22.70 63.57
N SER A 443 0.03 23.68 63.86
CA SER A 443 0.23 24.67 64.92
C SER A 443 -0.72 24.33 66.06
N HIS A 444 -0.18 24.42 67.28
CA HIS A 444 -0.82 24.22 68.57
C HIS A 444 -2.10 25.02 68.78
#